data_AF-A0A936TLD6-F1
#
_entry.id   AF-A0A936TLD6-F1
#
_cell.length_a   1.000
_cell.length_b   1.000
_cell.length_c   1.000
_cell.angle_alpha   90.00
_cell.angle_beta   90.00
_cell.angle_gamma   90.00
#
_symmetry.space_group_name_H-M   'P 1'
#
loop_
_entity.id
_entity.type
_entity.pdbx_description
1 polymer ?
#
loop_
_entity_poly.entity_id
_entity_poly.type
_entity_poly.pdbx_seq_one_letter_code
_entity_poly.pdbx_strand_id
1 'polypeptide(L)'
;MTNFPASSVPTRLLHAVLAKTAAELALLCVIATIAAFWNSSPLLRGAIDIADQTRVAGWAYDPTRPAESLEVQLFIDEKFAFSAIANQSREDLVRAGAADGPNHGFSIPIGDLKLRPGTHTIQVYAVRDSAGTSKILSPLSRSPLPFSVGP
;
A
#
# COMPACT_ATOMS: atom_id res chain seq x y z
N MET A 1 25.82 24.86 -59.13
CA MET A 1 24.38 24.66 -58.85
C MET A 1 24.22 23.28 -58.21
N THR A 2 24.07 23.23 -56.89
CA THR A 2 23.92 21.97 -56.14
C THR A 2 22.46 21.51 -56.18
N ASN A 3 22.18 20.45 -56.94
CA ASN A 3 20.87 19.80 -56.96
C ASN A 3 20.74 18.89 -55.74
N PHE A 4 19.83 19.24 -54.81
CA PHE A 4 19.40 18.31 -53.78
C PHE A 4 18.36 17.34 -54.39
N PRO A 5 18.48 16.02 -54.22
CA PRO A 5 17.50 15.09 -54.77
C PRO A 5 16.18 15.23 -54.02
N ALA A 6 15.11 15.55 -54.76
CA ALA A 6 13.75 15.47 -54.25
C ALA A 6 13.42 14.00 -53.94
N SER A 7 13.18 13.68 -52.66
CA SER A 7 12.80 12.33 -52.23
C SER A 7 11.56 11.85 -53.01
N SER A 8 11.62 10.64 -53.57
CA SER A 8 10.49 10.05 -54.31
C SER A 8 9.31 9.74 -53.38
N VAL A 9 8.10 9.68 -53.94
CA VAL A 9 6.84 9.40 -53.19
C VAL A 9 6.95 8.17 -52.27
N PRO A 10 7.53 7.02 -52.69
CA PRO A 10 7.71 5.85 -51.82
C PRO A 10 8.55 6.14 -50.57
N THR A 11 9.60 6.94 -50.69
CA THR A 11 10.46 7.33 -49.57
C THR A 11 9.71 8.22 -48.58
N ARG A 12 8.84 9.12 -49.05
CA ARG A 12 8.00 9.96 -48.17
C ARG A 12 6.96 9.13 -47.43
N LEU A 13 6.37 8.13 -48.10
CA LEU A 13 5.42 7.20 -47.48
C LEU A 13 6.11 6.31 -46.43
N LEU A 14 7.32 5.81 -46.71
CA LEU A 14 8.09 5.00 -45.75
C LEU A 14 8.39 5.79 -44.46
N HIS A 15 8.89 7.03 -44.57
CA HIS A 15 9.16 7.87 -43.40
C HIS A 15 7.88 8.21 -42.63
N ALA A 16 6.76 8.44 -43.32
CA ALA A 16 5.47 8.70 -42.67
C ALA A 16 4.96 7.48 -41.88
N VAL A 17 5.12 6.27 -42.42
CA VAL A 17 4.75 5.02 -41.72
C VAL A 17 5.64 4.81 -40.49
N LEU A 18 6.96 4.98 -40.62
CA LEU A 18 7.90 4.85 -39.49
C LEU A 18 7.62 5.87 -38.38
N ALA A 19 7.35 7.12 -38.73
CA ALA A 19 7.00 8.16 -37.76
C ALA A 19 5.68 7.85 -37.04
N LYS A 20 4.69 7.33 -37.78
CA LYS A 20 3.39 6.94 -37.22
C LYS A 20 3.51 5.76 -36.25
N THR A 21 4.23 4.70 -36.63
CA THR A 21 4.41 3.54 -35.75
C THR A 21 5.24 3.90 -34.52
N ALA A 22 6.24 4.77 -34.64
CA ALA A 22 6.98 5.29 -33.49
C ALA A 22 6.07 6.08 -32.53
N ALA A 23 5.17 6.92 -33.06
CA ALA A 23 4.20 7.65 -32.25
C ALA A 23 3.18 6.73 -31.55
N GLU A 24 2.67 5.72 -32.26
CA GLU A 24 1.76 4.71 -31.70
C GLU A 24 2.44 3.89 -30.59
N LEU A 25 3.69 3.48 -30.79
CA LEU A 25 4.46 2.75 -29.78
C LEU A 25 4.74 3.62 -28.55
N ALA A 26 5.10 4.89 -28.74
CA ALA A 26 5.30 5.82 -27.64
C ALA A 26 4.01 6.03 -26.84
N LEU A 27 2.86 6.16 -27.52
CA LEU A 27 1.56 6.26 -26.87
C LEU A 27 1.23 5.00 -26.05
N LEU A 28 1.49 3.80 -26.58
CA LEU A 28 1.32 2.55 -25.85
C LEU A 28 2.21 2.47 -24.62
N CYS A 29 3.48 2.89 -24.71
CA CYS A 29 4.38 2.94 -23.56
C CYS A 29 3.91 3.94 -22.49
N VAL A 30 3.40 5.11 -22.87
CA VAL A 30 2.85 6.10 -21.94
C VAL A 30 1.60 5.55 -21.25
N ILE A 31 0.69 4.93 -21.99
CA ILE A 31 -0.52 4.30 -21.40
C ILE A 31 -0.13 3.18 -20.44
N ALA A 32 0.82 2.32 -20.82
CA ALA A 32 1.28 1.21 -19.98
C ALA A 32 1.98 1.69 -18.71
N THR A 33 2.81 2.74 -18.78
CA THR A 33 3.47 3.32 -17.59
C THR A 33 2.50 4.03 -16.67
N ILE A 34 1.51 4.74 -17.21
CA ILE A 34 0.41 5.32 -16.43
C ILE A 34 -0.37 4.19 -15.76
N ALA A 35 -0.89 3.22 -16.51
CA ALA A 35 -1.63 2.08 -15.96
C ALA A 35 -0.84 1.32 -14.90
N ALA A 36 0.46 1.10 -15.14
CA ALA A 36 1.36 0.53 -14.16
C ALA A 36 1.44 1.41 -12.90
N PHE A 37 1.62 2.72 -13.02
CA PHE A 37 1.66 3.64 -11.87
C PHE A 37 0.38 3.59 -11.02
N TRP A 38 -0.81 3.59 -11.64
CA TRP A 38 -2.08 3.43 -10.92
C TRP A 38 -2.21 2.05 -10.26
N ASN A 39 -1.66 1.00 -10.88
CA ASN A 39 -1.72 -0.36 -10.38
C ASN A 39 -0.59 -0.71 -9.38
N SER A 40 0.49 0.08 -9.34
CA SER A 40 1.71 -0.20 -8.56
C SER A 40 1.67 0.32 -7.13
N SER A 41 0.56 0.94 -6.69
CA SER A 41 0.44 1.41 -5.31
C SER A 41 -0.98 1.31 -4.80
N PRO A 42 -1.48 0.10 -4.52
CA PRO A 42 -2.59 -0.04 -3.59
C PRO A 42 -2.00 0.04 -2.18
N LEU A 43 -1.19 1.06 -1.87
CA LEU A 43 -0.52 1.17 -0.59
C LEU A 43 -1.59 1.50 0.44
N LEU A 44 -2.03 0.46 1.15
CA LEU A 44 -2.72 0.65 2.41
C LEU A 44 -1.89 1.63 3.22
N ARG A 45 -2.53 2.71 3.67
CA ARG A 45 -1.89 3.71 4.52
C ARG A 45 -2.10 3.27 5.97
N GLY A 46 -1.11 3.49 6.82
CA GLY A 46 -1.25 3.18 8.22
C GLY A 46 0.04 3.40 8.99
N ALA A 47 -0.08 3.37 10.31
CA ALA A 47 1.03 3.45 11.23
C ALA A 47 0.70 2.73 12.53
N ILE A 48 1.75 2.34 13.25
CA ILE A 48 1.67 1.89 14.63
C ILE A 48 2.02 3.09 15.51
N ASP A 49 1.08 3.51 16.34
CA ASP A 49 1.22 4.65 17.25
C ASP A 49 1.76 4.21 18.62
N ILE A 50 1.35 3.01 19.07
CA ILE A 50 1.71 2.44 20.37
C ILE A 50 2.07 0.97 20.17
N ALA A 51 3.19 0.55 20.77
CA ALA A 51 3.64 -0.83 20.82
C ALA A 51 4.35 -1.09 22.16
N ASP A 52 3.59 -1.54 23.16
CA ASP A 52 4.11 -1.84 24.49
C ASP A 52 3.41 -3.06 25.12
N GLN A 53 3.80 -3.40 26.34
CA GLN A 53 3.24 -4.55 27.08
C GLN A 53 1.74 -4.44 27.41
N THR A 54 1.15 -3.25 27.26
CA THR A 54 -0.27 -3.01 27.56
C THR A 54 -1.13 -3.19 26.32
N ARG A 55 -0.69 -2.62 25.18
CA ARG A 55 -1.44 -2.65 23.92
C ARG A 55 -0.57 -2.36 22.70
N VAL A 56 -1.13 -2.74 21.55
CA VAL A 56 -0.68 -2.28 20.22
C VAL A 56 -1.81 -1.49 19.59
N ALA A 57 -1.55 -0.23 19.23
CA ALA A 57 -2.55 0.65 18.67
C ALA A 57 -1.99 1.42 17.46
N GLY A 58 -2.90 1.81 16.57
CA GLY A 58 -2.53 2.48 15.33
C GLY A 58 -3.74 2.69 14.43
N TRP A 59 -3.48 2.82 13.13
CA TRP A 59 -4.52 2.98 12.12
C TRP A 59 -4.15 2.30 10.81
N ALA A 60 -5.17 1.92 10.04
CA ALA A 60 -5.04 1.32 8.72
C ALA A 60 -6.18 1.79 7.80
N TYR A 61 -5.84 2.24 6.60
CA TYR A 61 -6.74 2.88 5.65
C TYR A 61 -6.50 2.41 4.22
N ASP A 62 -7.60 2.14 3.50
CA ASP A 62 -7.57 1.80 2.08
C ASP A 62 -8.10 2.97 1.24
N PRO A 63 -7.24 3.75 0.55
CA PRO A 63 -7.68 4.87 -0.28
C PRO A 63 -8.62 4.46 -1.42
N THR A 64 -8.64 3.19 -1.82
CA THR A 64 -9.54 2.72 -2.89
C THR A 64 -10.92 2.31 -2.37
N ARG A 65 -11.04 2.09 -1.05
CA ARG A 65 -12.29 1.71 -0.36
C ARG A 65 -12.43 2.53 0.94
N PRO A 66 -12.59 3.86 0.82
CA PRO A 66 -12.51 4.80 1.96
C PRO A 66 -13.57 4.57 3.04
N ALA A 67 -14.70 3.96 2.68
CA ALA A 67 -15.79 3.66 3.61
C ALA A 67 -15.59 2.36 4.41
N GLU A 68 -14.61 1.52 4.03
CA GLU A 68 -14.39 0.21 4.64
C GLU A 68 -13.29 0.28 5.72
N SER A 69 -13.56 -0.32 6.86
CA SER A 69 -12.55 -0.60 7.88
C SER A 69 -11.80 -1.88 7.54
N LEU A 70 -10.47 -1.87 7.67
CA LEU A 70 -9.63 -3.02 7.33
C LEU A 70 -9.48 -3.96 8.51
N GLU A 71 -9.37 -5.25 8.22
CA GLU A 71 -8.79 -6.20 9.18
C GLU A 71 -7.29 -5.91 9.31
N VAL A 72 -6.80 -5.93 10.55
CA VAL A 72 -5.38 -5.91 10.88
C VAL A 72 -5.00 -7.18 11.62
N GLN A 73 -3.82 -7.71 11.33
CA GLN A 73 -3.27 -8.90 11.96
C GLN A 73 -1.99 -8.54 12.70
N LEU A 74 -1.96 -8.86 13.99
CA LEU A 74 -0.84 -8.69 14.88
C LEU A 74 -0.02 -9.98 14.90
N PHE A 75 1.28 -9.82 14.67
CA PHE A 75 2.28 -10.85 14.86
C PHE A 75 3.23 -10.44 15.99
N ILE A 76 3.53 -11.38 16.87
CA ILE A 76 4.53 -11.25 17.94
C ILE A 76 5.57 -12.33 17.73
N ASP A 77 6.84 -11.93 17.63
CA ASP A 77 7.96 -12.84 17.32
C ASP A 77 7.66 -13.72 16.10
N GLU A 78 7.20 -13.07 15.01
CA GLU A 78 6.85 -13.69 13.72
C GLU A 78 5.66 -14.67 13.77
N LYS A 79 5.00 -14.82 14.93
CA LYS A 79 3.82 -15.69 15.09
C LYS A 79 2.56 -14.86 15.15
N PHE A 80 1.52 -15.32 14.44
CA PHE A 80 0.20 -14.73 14.54
C PHE A 80 -0.27 -14.76 16.00
N ALA A 81 -0.66 -13.60 16.50
CA ALA A 81 -1.11 -13.42 17.88
C ALA A 81 -2.58 -13.02 17.95
N PHE A 82 -3.03 -12.12 17.08
CA PHE A 82 -4.39 -11.56 17.15
C PHE A 82 -4.83 -10.95 15.81
N SER A 83 -6.14 -10.84 15.57
CA SER A 83 -6.70 -10.02 14.49
C SER A 83 -7.80 -9.10 15.01
N ALA A 84 -7.89 -7.90 14.44
CA ALA A 84 -8.89 -6.90 14.82
C ALA A 84 -9.37 -6.14 13.60
N ILE A 85 -10.55 -5.52 13.68
CA ILE A 85 -11.00 -4.56 12.67
C ILE A 85 -10.55 -3.16 13.09
N ALA A 86 -9.94 -2.43 12.17
CA ALA A 86 -9.56 -1.04 12.36
C ALA A 86 -10.78 -0.11 12.17
N ASN A 87 -11.77 -0.21 13.05
CA ASN A 87 -13.03 0.55 12.98
C ASN A 87 -13.18 1.62 14.08
N GLN A 88 -12.16 1.83 14.90
CA GLN A 88 -12.20 2.84 15.95
C GLN A 88 -12.10 4.25 15.34
N SER A 89 -12.89 5.19 15.87
CA SER A 89 -12.91 6.57 15.39
C SER A 89 -11.62 7.32 15.73
N ARG A 90 -11.07 8.00 14.71
CA ARG A 90 -9.84 8.79 14.71
C ARG A 90 -10.01 10.05 13.86
N GLU A 91 -10.76 11.02 14.40
CA GLU A 91 -11.01 12.32 13.77
C GLU A 91 -9.75 13.14 13.45
N ASP A 92 -8.63 12.85 14.12
CA ASP A 92 -7.33 13.41 13.79
C ASP A 92 -6.83 13.00 12.40
N LEU A 93 -7.17 11.78 11.93
CA LEU A 93 -6.78 11.33 10.59
C LEU A 93 -7.49 12.12 9.50
N VAL A 94 -8.78 12.42 9.70
CA VAL A 94 -9.57 13.24 8.77
C VAL A 94 -9.03 14.66 8.74
N ARG A 95 -8.79 15.26 9.91
CA ARG A 95 -8.22 16.62 10.01
C ARG A 95 -6.84 16.75 9.38
N ALA A 96 -6.03 15.68 9.42
CA ALA A 96 -4.70 15.64 8.80
C ALA A 96 -4.72 15.28 7.30
N GLY A 97 -5.89 14.94 6.72
CA GLY A 97 -6.00 14.46 5.34
C GLY A 97 -5.42 13.05 5.12
N ALA A 98 -5.24 12.27 6.19
CA ALA A 98 -4.70 10.92 6.15
C ALA A 98 -5.75 9.86 5.77
N ALA A 99 -7.04 10.14 6.03
CA ALA A 99 -8.17 9.29 5.68
C ALA A 99 -9.42 10.14 5.40
N ASP A 100 -10.34 9.61 4.60
CA ASP A 100 -11.58 10.33 4.21
C ASP A 100 -12.68 10.21 5.30
N GLY A 101 -12.57 9.19 6.17
CA GLY A 101 -13.45 8.98 7.32
C GLY A 101 -12.64 8.73 8.60
N PRO A 102 -13.29 8.73 9.78
CA PRO A 102 -12.57 8.57 11.05
C PRO A 102 -12.38 7.09 11.45
N ASN A 103 -13.15 6.14 10.90
CA ASN A 103 -13.26 4.78 11.42
C ASN A 103 -12.16 3.85 10.88
N HIS A 104 -10.91 4.20 11.16
CA HIS A 104 -9.70 3.52 10.67
C HIS A 104 -8.68 3.20 11.77
N GLY A 105 -9.01 3.45 13.04
CA GLY A 105 -8.17 3.15 14.18
C GLY A 105 -8.32 1.71 14.68
N PHE A 106 -7.26 1.14 15.26
CA PHE A 106 -7.29 -0.12 15.98
C PHE A 106 -6.56 0.00 17.33
N SER A 107 -6.96 -0.84 18.28
CA SER A 107 -6.28 -1.01 19.58
C SER A 107 -6.44 -2.45 20.05
N ILE A 108 -5.33 -3.18 20.15
CA ILE A 108 -5.27 -4.59 20.51
C ILE A 108 -4.62 -4.71 21.90
N PRO A 109 -5.31 -5.25 22.92
CA PRO A 109 -4.73 -5.47 24.24
C PRO A 109 -3.67 -6.59 24.19
N ILE A 110 -2.52 -6.37 24.82
CA ILE A 110 -1.42 -7.36 24.89
C ILE A 110 -1.48 -8.18 26.18
N GLY A 111 -2.07 -7.63 27.25
CA GLY A 111 -2.12 -8.30 28.57
C GLY A 111 -2.70 -9.72 28.54
N ASP A 112 -3.66 -9.98 27.65
CA ASP A 112 -4.32 -11.29 27.55
C ASP A 112 -3.48 -12.35 26.83
N LEU A 113 -2.39 -11.95 26.16
CA LEU A 113 -1.53 -12.84 25.36
C LEU A 113 -0.51 -13.62 26.21
N LYS A 114 -0.41 -13.34 27.51
CA LYS A 114 0.45 -14.06 28.48
C LYS A 114 1.90 -14.27 27.98
N LEU A 115 2.51 -13.20 27.48
CA LEU A 115 3.90 -13.23 27.04
C LEU A 115 4.84 -13.43 28.23
N ARG A 116 5.97 -14.10 27.99
CA ARG A 116 7.01 -14.26 29.03
C ARG A 116 7.72 -12.93 29.25
N PRO A 117 8.22 -12.64 30.46
CA PRO A 117 9.08 -11.48 30.66
C PRO A 117 10.28 -11.54 29.70
N GLY A 118 10.61 -10.42 29.05
CA GLY A 118 11.65 -10.37 28.04
C GLY A 118 11.41 -9.35 26.93
N THR A 119 12.28 -9.36 25.92
CA THR A 119 12.14 -8.54 24.71
C THR A 119 11.42 -9.35 23.64
N HIS A 120 10.47 -8.71 22.99
CA HIS A 120 9.64 -9.25 21.93
C HIS A 120 9.62 -8.29 20.74
N THR A 121 9.17 -8.77 19.59
CA THR A 121 8.99 -7.95 18.39
C THR A 121 7.54 -7.98 17.91
N ILE A 122 7.05 -6.84 17.44
CA ILE A 122 5.69 -6.67 16.92
C ILE A 122 5.75 -6.33 15.44
N GLN A 123 4.91 -6.99 14.65
CA GLN A 123 4.60 -6.59 13.28
C GLN A 123 3.10 -6.59 13.08
N VAL A 124 2.55 -5.51 12.54
CA VAL A 124 1.13 -5.41 12.18
C VAL A 124 1.01 -5.39 10.67
N TYR A 125 0.06 -6.16 10.14
CA TYR A 125 -0.29 -6.17 8.73
C TYR A 125 -1.75 -5.76 8.55
N ALA A 126 -2.02 -4.85 7.62
CA ALA A 126 -3.37 -4.64 7.13
C ALA A 126 -3.69 -5.68 6.05
N VAL A 127 -4.91 -6.23 6.12
CA VAL A 127 -5.40 -7.28 5.24
C VAL A 127 -6.32 -6.65 4.20
N ARG A 128 -6.01 -6.88 2.92
CA ARG A 128 -6.90 -6.56 1.80
C ARG A 128 -7.23 -7.83 1.04
N ASP A 129 -8.50 -8.04 0.73
CA ASP A 129 -8.89 -9.09 -0.20
C ASP A 129 -8.47 -8.70 -1.62
N SER A 130 -7.87 -9.64 -2.34
CA SER A 130 -7.51 -9.49 -3.75
C SER A 130 -8.50 -10.24 -4.64
N ALA A 131 -8.44 -10.03 -5.96
CA ALA A 131 -9.31 -10.74 -6.89
C ALA A 131 -9.22 -12.27 -6.68
N GLY A 132 -10.35 -12.89 -6.30
CA GLY A 132 -10.45 -14.31 -5.95
C GLY A 132 -10.39 -14.55 -4.43
N THR A 133 -9.70 -15.62 -4.00
CA THR A 133 -9.64 -16.06 -2.58
C THR A 133 -8.35 -15.63 -1.87
N SER A 134 -7.46 -14.90 -2.55
CA SER A 134 -6.16 -14.52 -1.98
C SER A 134 -6.27 -13.24 -1.13
N LYS A 135 -5.56 -13.21 0.00
CA LYS A 135 -5.41 -12.03 0.86
C LYS A 135 -4.03 -11.41 0.67
N ILE A 136 -3.99 -10.09 0.55
CA ILE A 136 -2.78 -9.30 0.54
C ILE A 136 -2.54 -8.82 1.97
N LEU A 137 -1.33 -9.07 2.50
CA LEU A 137 -0.86 -8.52 3.77
C LEU A 137 0.10 -7.37 3.50
N SER A 138 -0.24 -6.18 3.96
CA SER A 138 0.63 -5.00 3.85
C SER A 138 1.14 -4.59 5.23
N PRO A 139 2.46 -4.56 5.47
CA PRO A 139 3.00 -4.19 6.78
C PRO A 139 2.73 -2.72 7.10
N LEU A 140 2.35 -2.43 8.34
CA LEU A 140 2.11 -1.06 8.85
C LEU A 140 3.37 -0.41 9.45
N SER A 141 4.49 -1.13 9.47
CA SER A 141 5.82 -0.63 9.87
C SER A 141 6.87 -1.16 8.89
N ARG A 142 7.99 -0.45 8.76
CA ARG A 142 9.10 -0.85 7.85
C ARG A 142 9.85 -2.10 8.33
N SER A 143 9.85 -2.34 9.63
CA SER A 143 10.47 -3.47 10.29
C SER A 143 9.69 -3.82 11.56
N PRO A 144 9.90 -5.02 12.12
CA PRO A 144 9.33 -5.37 13.42
C PRO A 144 9.77 -4.38 14.50
N LEU A 145 8.83 -3.95 15.34
CA LEU A 145 9.06 -3.01 16.42
C LEU A 145 9.38 -3.76 17.72
N PRO A 146 10.53 -3.50 18.37
CA PRO A 146 10.84 -4.13 19.64
C PRO A 146 9.98 -3.55 20.78
N PHE A 147 9.61 -4.39 21.73
CA PHE A 147 9.03 -3.97 23.01
C PHE A 147 9.46 -4.92 24.13
N SER A 148 9.32 -4.47 25.37
CA SER A 148 9.68 -5.27 26.55
C SER A 148 8.45 -5.57 27.39
N VAL A 149 8.38 -6.82 27.88
CA VAL A 149 7.40 -7.29 28.86
C VAL A 149 8.10 -7.42 30.20
N GLY A 150 7.59 -6.69 31.18
CA GLY A 150 8.06 -6.73 32.56
C GLY A 150 7.64 -8.01 33.31
N PRO A 151 8.21 -8.22 34.50
CA PRO A 151 7.79 -9.29 35.40
C PRO A 151 6.37 -9.12 35.94
#